data_AF-Q57SY4-F1
#
_entry.id   AF-Q57SY4-F1
#
_cell.length_a   1.000
_cell.length_b   1.000
_cell.length_c   1.000
_cell.angle_alpha   90.00
_cell.angle_beta   90.00
_cell.angle_gamma   90.00
#
_symmetry.space_group_name_H-M   'P 1'
#
loop_
_entity.id
_entity.type
_entity.pdbx_description
1 polymer ?
#
loop_
_entity_poly.entity_id
_entity_poly.type
_entity_poly.pdbx_seq_one_letter_code
_entity_poly.pdbx_strand_id
1 'polypeptide(L)'
;MTIISTFHLLPGIVLLFSQYAVAWEVSCPAVIDTQSSAVSLKSDVPAPWQLSPRYMSRLWLSSIGVTQGKPENLMDLKPETKKVNGENWSVWETERVSDKETDRYWVSCIYGHEQIWLAQPIPASSTRCKTRDFEGSPEDQSVSFICN
;
A
#
# COMPACT_ATOMS: atom_id res chain seq x y z
N MET A 1 -30.53 34.58 -62.08
CA MET A 1 -29.30 34.64 -61.26
C MET A 1 -29.73 34.25 -59.85
N THR A 2 -29.48 33.01 -59.45
CA THR A 2 -30.02 32.44 -58.20
C THR A 2 -28.85 31.76 -57.50
N ILE A 3 -28.43 32.32 -56.37
CA ILE A 3 -27.32 31.81 -55.57
C ILE A 3 -27.93 30.86 -54.53
N ILE A 4 -27.61 29.57 -54.63
CA ILE A 4 -27.99 28.57 -53.64
C ILE A 4 -26.86 28.51 -52.61
N SER A 5 -27.15 28.98 -51.40
CA SER A 5 -26.24 29.01 -50.26
C SER A 5 -26.10 27.60 -49.67
N THR A 6 -24.91 27.01 -49.78
CA THR A 6 -24.55 25.74 -49.13
C THR A 6 -24.34 25.94 -47.63
N PHE A 7 -25.30 25.50 -46.82
CA PHE A 7 -25.15 25.37 -45.36
C PHE A 7 -24.28 24.15 -45.05
N HIS A 8 -23.03 24.37 -44.64
CA HIS A 8 -22.19 23.33 -44.06
C HIS A 8 -22.55 23.15 -42.58
N LEU A 9 -23.39 22.16 -42.28
CA LEU A 9 -23.56 21.63 -40.92
C LEU A 9 -22.35 20.77 -40.57
N LEU A 10 -21.40 21.34 -39.82
CA LEU A 10 -20.34 20.56 -39.16
C LEU A 10 -20.95 19.82 -37.96
N PRO A 11 -20.93 18.48 -37.91
CA PRO A 11 -21.36 17.76 -36.73
C PRO A 11 -20.29 17.95 -35.65
N GLY A 12 -20.62 18.71 -34.61
CA GLY A 12 -19.76 18.85 -33.43
C GLY A 12 -19.68 17.53 -32.69
N ILE A 13 -18.52 16.88 -32.73
CA ILE A 13 -18.21 15.72 -31.90
C ILE A 13 -17.98 16.23 -30.48
N VAL A 14 -18.98 16.06 -29.61
CA VAL A 14 -18.81 16.29 -28.17
C VAL A 14 -18.03 15.09 -27.60
N LEU A 15 -16.73 15.26 -27.39
CA LEU A 15 -15.90 14.30 -26.66
C LEU A 15 -16.23 14.40 -25.16
N LEU A 16 -17.14 13.54 -24.71
CA LEU A 16 -17.38 13.30 -23.28
C LEU A 16 -16.16 12.54 -22.72
N PHE A 17 -15.18 13.26 -22.19
CA PHE A 17 -14.12 12.66 -21.39
C PHE A 17 -14.71 12.17 -20.07
N SER A 18 -15.00 10.86 -20.00
CA SER A 18 -15.29 10.20 -18.72
C SER A 18 -14.02 10.24 -17.87
N GLN A 19 -14.04 11.05 -16.81
CA GLN A 19 -12.99 11.05 -15.80
C GLN A 19 -13.21 9.81 -14.93
N TYR A 20 -12.64 8.67 -15.35
CA TYR A 20 -12.51 7.54 -14.46
C TYR A 20 -11.52 7.96 -13.36
N ALA A 21 -11.99 8.08 -12.12
CA ALA A 21 -11.09 8.11 -10.97
C ALA A 21 -10.41 6.73 -10.92
N VAL A 22 -9.19 6.65 -11.43
CA VAL A 22 -8.38 5.44 -11.34
C VAL A 22 -7.93 5.34 -9.89
N ALA A 23 -8.52 4.39 -9.16
CA ALA A 23 -8.05 4.03 -7.83
C ALA A 23 -6.57 3.62 -7.94
N TRP A 24 -5.73 4.18 -7.07
CA TRP A 24 -4.33 3.75 -7.00
C TRP A 24 -4.25 2.45 -6.23
N GLU A 25 -3.57 1.46 -6.80
CA GLU A 25 -3.48 0.13 -6.22
C GLU A 25 -2.02 -0.33 -6.12
N VAL A 26 -1.69 -0.95 -5.00
CA VAL A 26 -0.43 -1.66 -4.76
C VAL A 26 -0.74 -3.08 -4.37
N SER A 27 -0.09 -4.04 -5.03
CA SER A 27 -0.16 -5.45 -4.65
C SER A 27 1.06 -5.81 -3.80
N CYS A 28 0.85 -6.19 -2.54
CA CYS A 28 1.88 -6.78 -1.70
C CYS A 28 2.13 -8.22 -2.16
N PRO A 29 3.38 -8.60 -2.51
CA PRO A 29 3.74 -10.00 -2.72
C PRO A 29 3.35 -10.84 -1.51
N ALA A 30 2.73 -12.00 -1.71
CA ALA A 30 2.42 -12.94 -0.63
C ALA A 30 3.69 -13.45 0.08
N VAL A 31 4.76 -13.54 -0.69
CA VAL A 31 6.04 -14.11 -0.28
C VAL A 31 7.17 -13.28 -0.87
N ILE A 32 8.24 -13.11 -0.10
CA ILE A 32 9.52 -12.60 -0.58
C ILE A 32 10.63 -13.59 -0.27
N ASP A 33 11.61 -13.69 -1.18
CA ASP A 33 12.86 -14.38 -0.93
C ASP A 33 13.87 -13.37 -0.35
N THR A 34 14.58 -13.77 0.70
CA THR A 34 15.59 -12.96 1.38
C THR A 34 16.98 -13.55 1.15
N GLN A 35 18.03 -12.78 1.41
CA GLN A 35 19.39 -13.31 1.47
C GLN A 35 19.86 -13.37 2.92
N SER A 36 20.71 -14.34 3.23
CA SER A 36 21.29 -14.45 4.56
C SER A 36 22.19 -13.26 4.84
N SER A 37 21.91 -12.54 5.92
CA SER A 37 22.81 -11.55 6.50
C SER A 37 23.32 -12.07 7.84
N ALA A 38 24.57 -11.78 8.17
CA ALA A 38 25.11 -12.13 9.48
C ALA A 38 24.40 -11.30 10.55
N VAL A 39 23.65 -11.95 11.44
CA VAL A 39 23.09 -11.30 12.63
C VAL A 39 24.23 -11.05 13.62
N SER A 40 24.67 -9.80 13.73
CA SER A 40 25.66 -9.37 14.71
C SER A 40 24.99 -8.72 15.91
N LEU A 41 25.37 -9.13 17.11
CA LEU A 41 24.95 -8.49 18.34
C LEU A 41 25.79 -7.22 18.58
N LYS A 42 25.16 -6.18 19.12
CA LYS A 42 25.87 -4.96 19.54
C LYS A 42 26.66 -5.15 20.84
N SER A 43 26.36 -6.19 21.61
CA SER A 43 26.97 -6.49 22.90
C SER A 43 27.04 -7.99 23.15
N ASP A 44 27.89 -8.40 24.07
CA ASP A 44 27.97 -9.78 24.52
C ASP A 44 26.66 -10.23 25.16
N VAL A 45 26.35 -11.51 25.00
CA VAL A 45 25.18 -12.15 25.61
C VAL A 45 25.61 -12.79 26.92
N PRO A 46 24.89 -12.55 28.04
CA PRO A 46 25.25 -13.13 29.32
C PRO A 46 25.11 -14.66 29.29
N ALA A 47 26.06 -15.36 29.92
CA ALA A 47 25.96 -16.80 30.11
C ALA A 47 24.67 -17.16 30.91
N PRO A 48 23.99 -18.28 30.61
CA PRO A 48 24.38 -19.35 29.69
C PRO A 48 23.80 -19.22 28.26
N TRP A 49 23.33 -18.03 27.87
CA TRP A 49 22.67 -17.83 26.58
C TRP A 49 23.69 -17.85 25.41
N GLN A 50 23.27 -18.40 24.27
CA GLN A 50 24.08 -18.50 23.05
C GLN A 50 23.28 -17.98 21.86
N LEU A 51 23.97 -17.35 20.89
CA LEU A 51 23.36 -16.95 19.64
C LEU A 51 23.04 -18.20 18.80
N SER A 52 21.79 -18.34 18.37
CA SER A 52 21.38 -19.33 17.37
C SER A 52 21.16 -18.62 16.04
N PRO A 53 22.03 -18.80 15.02
CA PRO A 53 21.85 -18.17 13.72
C PRO A 53 20.80 -18.95 12.93
N ARG A 54 19.52 -18.72 13.21
CA ARG A 54 18.43 -19.19 12.37
C ARG A 54 18.21 -18.20 11.24
N TYR A 55 18.10 -18.72 10.03
CA TYR A 55 17.83 -17.94 8.83
C TYR A 55 16.64 -18.55 8.09
N MET A 56 15.73 -17.69 7.65
CA MET A 56 14.61 -18.05 6.79
C MET A 56 14.80 -17.36 5.45
N SER A 57 15.03 -18.15 4.39
CA SER A 57 15.21 -17.63 3.03
C SER A 57 13.93 -17.11 2.40
N ARG A 58 12.79 -17.38 3.01
CA ARG A 58 11.47 -17.04 2.51
C ARG A 58 10.62 -16.50 3.64
N LEU A 59 10.08 -15.30 3.45
CA LEU A 59 9.20 -14.64 4.41
C LEU A 59 7.83 -14.42 3.79
N TRP A 60 6.79 -14.79 4.53
CA TRP A 60 5.40 -14.51 4.17
C TRP A 60 5.00 -13.10 4.59
N LEU A 61 4.08 -12.52 3.83
CA LEU A 61 3.38 -11.30 4.21
C LEU A 61 2.63 -11.57 5.51
N SER A 62 2.93 -10.79 6.55
CA SER A 62 2.29 -10.89 7.86
C SER A 62 1.24 -9.81 8.09
N SER A 63 1.44 -8.62 7.52
CA SER A 63 0.53 -7.48 7.72
C SER A 63 0.75 -6.39 6.68
N ILE A 64 -0.22 -5.47 6.60
CA ILE A 64 -0.10 -4.20 5.87
C ILE A 64 -0.27 -3.07 6.87
N GLY A 65 0.69 -2.14 6.87
CA GLY A 65 0.71 -0.97 7.72
C GLY A 65 0.58 0.33 6.93
N VAL A 66 0.08 1.38 7.57
CA VAL A 66 0.07 2.74 7.05
C VAL A 66 0.68 3.67 8.08
N THR A 67 1.63 4.51 7.69
CA THR A 67 2.24 5.52 8.56
C THR A 67 2.02 6.93 8.00
N GLN A 68 1.96 7.94 8.86
CA GLN A 68 1.99 9.35 8.46
C GLN A 68 3.39 9.91 8.76
N GLY A 69 4.15 10.21 7.71
CA GLY A 69 5.60 10.41 7.77
C GLY A 69 6.36 9.13 7.39
N LYS A 70 7.69 9.21 7.33
CA LYS A 70 8.53 8.07 6.90
C LYS A 70 8.44 6.89 7.89
N PRO A 71 8.28 5.64 7.41
CA PRO A 71 8.10 4.47 8.28
C PRO A 71 9.24 4.16 9.26
N GLU A 72 10.48 4.56 8.97
CA GLU A 72 11.69 4.18 9.72
C GLU A 72 11.65 4.46 11.22
N ASN A 73 10.84 5.43 11.67
CA ASN A 73 10.79 5.87 13.07
C ASN A 73 9.37 5.96 13.64
N LEU A 74 8.36 5.45 12.94
CA LEU A 74 6.96 5.71 13.24
C LEU A 74 6.14 4.43 13.38
N MET A 75 5.12 4.49 14.23
CA MET A 75 4.18 3.38 14.41
C MET A 75 3.08 3.42 13.36
N ASP A 76 2.60 2.24 12.97
CA ASP A 76 1.45 2.12 12.07
C ASP A 76 0.20 2.75 12.69
N LEU A 77 -0.53 3.47 11.86
CA LEU A 77 -1.86 3.98 12.14
C LEU A 77 -2.82 2.81 12.24
N LYS A 78 -3.62 2.80 13.30
CA LYS A 78 -4.67 1.81 13.48
C LYS A 78 -5.75 1.99 12.40
N PRO A 79 -6.07 0.96 11.61
CA PRO A 79 -7.21 1.02 10.69
C PRO A 79 -8.54 0.99 11.44
N GLU A 80 -9.57 1.48 10.76
CA GLU A 80 -10.95 1.11 11.06
C GLU A 80 -11.30 -0.20 10.36
N THR A 81 -11.88 -1.15 11.08
CA THR A 81 -12.45 -2.36 10.48
C THR A 81 -13.86 -2.07 9.96
N LYS A 82 -14.09 -2.27 8.67
CA LYS A 82 -15.40 -2.11 8.03
C LYS A 82 -15.83 -3.40 7.33
N LYS A 83 -17.12 -3.73 7.38
CA LYS A 83 -17.69 -4.82 6.59
C LYS A 83 -18.13 -4.31 5.22
N VAL A 84 -17.58 -4.87 4.15
CA VAL A 84 -17.97 -4.57 2.76
C VAL A 84 -18.33 -5.89 2.10
N ASN A 85 -19.57 -6.01 1.62
CA ASN A 85 -20.10 -7.24 1.00
C ASN A 85 -19.91 -8.52 1.87
N GLY A 86 -19.97 -8.39 3.19
CA GLY A 86 -19.80 -9.50 4.14
C GLY A 86 -18.35 -9.80 4.52
N GLU A 87 -17.36 -9.19 3.86
CA GLU A 87 -15.94 -9.34 4.16
C GLU A 87 -15.46 -8.20 5.07
N ASN A 88 -14.49 -8.48 5.94
CA ASN A 88 -13.85 -7.44 6.76
C ASN A 88 -12.71 -6.77 5.96
N TRP A 89 -12.65 -5.46 6.07
CA TRP A 89 -11.65 -4.61 5.44
C TRP A 89 -11.05 -3.67 6.47
N SER A 90 -9.74 -3.52 6.42
CA SER A 90 -9.00 -2.49 7.13
C SER A 90 -8.99 -1.22 6.29
N VAL A 91 -9.40 -0.09 6.89
CA VAL A 91 -9.59 1.19 6.20
C VAL A 91 -8.82 2.29 6.93
N TRP A 92 -8.10 3.11 6.19
CA TRP A 92 -7.36 4.28 6.68
C TRP A 92 -7.85 5.54 5.97
N GLU A 93 -8.03 6.61 6.73
CA GLU A 93 -8.13 7.96 6.17
C GLU A 93 -6.70 8.50 5.94
N THR A 94 -6.45 9.02 4.75
CA THR A 94 -5.11 9.41 4.25
C THR A 94 -5.10 10.80 3.63
N GLU A 95 -6.14 11.60 3.90
CA GLU A 95 -6.21 13.00 3.50
C GLU A 95 -5.06 13.79 4.12
N ARG A 96 -4.25 14.41 3.27
CA ARG A 96 -3.09 15.19 3.72
C ARG A 96 -3.51 16.56 4.18
N VAL A 97 -2.98 16.99 5.32
CA VAL A 97 -3.19 18.34 5.86
C VAL A 97 -2.30 19.38 5.15
N SER A 98 -1.13 18.96 4.65
CA SER A 98 -0.25 19.81 3.84
C SER A 98 0.70 18.98 2.95
N ASP A 99 1.48 19.67 2.11
CA ASP A 99 2.51 19.06 1.25
C ASP A 99 3.82 18.73 1.99
N LYS A 100 3.88 18.92 3.31
CA LYS A 100 5.06 18.57 4.11
C LYS A 100 5.29 17.06 4.12
N GLU A 101 6.55 16.65 4.12
CA GLU A 101 6.93 15.24 4.17
C GLU A 101 6.42 14.51 5.42
N THR A 102 6.30 15.22 6.55
CA THR A 102 5.72 14.70 7.80
C THR A 102 4.26 14.33 7.67
N ASP A 103 3.55 14.92 6.72
CA ASP A 103 2.12 14.76 6.54
C ASP A 103 1.82 13.74 5.41
N ARG A 104 2.87 13.25 4.73
CA ARG A 104 2.76 12.25 3.67
C ARG A 104 2.50 10.88 4.26
N TYR A 105 1.48 10.21 3.76
CA TYR A 105 1.22 8.82 4.13
C TYR A 105 2.06 7.83 3.31
N TRP A 106 2.43 6.73 3.96
CA TRP A 106 3.17 5.61 3.39
C TRP A 106 2.43 4.32 3.67
N VAL A 107 2.43 3.40 2.70
CA VAL A 107 1.98 2.02 2.89
C VAL A 107 3.21 1.12 3.04
N SER A 108 3.11 0.14 3.92
CA SER A 108 4.16 -0.87 4.16
C SER A 108 3.59 -2.27 4.03
N CYS A 109 4.17 -3.10 3.16
CA CYS A 109 3.99 -4.54 3.18
C CYS A 109 5.00 -5.13 4.19
N ILE A 110 4.52 -5.80 5.23
CA ILE A 110 5.33 -6.23 6.36
C ILE A 110 5.47 -7.75 6.34
N TYR A 111 6.70 -8.24 6.40
CA TYR A 111 7.05 -9.64 6.20
C TYR A 111 7.71 -10.27 7.42
N GLY A 112 7.43 -11.56 7.64
CA GLY A 112 8.12 -12.36 8.65
C GLY A 112 7.88 -11.88 10.08
N HIS A 113 6.70 -11.33 10.39
CA HIS A 113 6.41 -10.70 11.69
C HIS A 113 7.35 -9.52 11.98
N GLU A 114 7.23 -8.47 11.17
CA GLU A 114 7.96 -7.20 11.32
C GLU A 114 9.46 -7.23 11.01
N GLN A 115 9.98 -8.31 10.41
CA GLN A 115 11.39 -8.42 10.03
C GLN A 115 11.78 -7.52 8.85
N ILE A 116 10.91 -7.42 7.84
CA ILE A 116 11.17 -6.64 6.62
C ILE A 116 9.94 -5.82 6.27
N TRP A 117 10.18 -4.55 5.93
CA TRP A 117 9.16 -3.58 5.56
C TRP A 117 9.45 -3.08 4.14
N LEU A 118 8.55 -3.39 3.20
CA LEU A 118 8.58 -2.81 1.86
C LEU A 118 7.60 -1.65 1.81
N ALA A 119 8.14 -0.42 1.82
CA ALA A 119 7.32 0.78 1.91
C ALA A 119 7.37 1.64 0.65
N GLN A 120 6.24 2.26 0.32
CA GLN A 120 6.15 3.25 -0.75
C GLN A 120 5.15 4.37 -0.39
N PRO A 121 5.32 5.58 -0.94
CA PRO A 121 4.45 6.71 -0.61
C PRO A 121 3.07 6.53 -1.24
N ILE A 122 2.02 6.83 -0.45
CA ILE A 122 0.64 6.89 -0.95
C ILE A 122 0.47 8.20 -1.73
N PRO A 123 -0.22 8.22 -2.90
CA PRO A 123 -0.45 9.43 -3.68
C PRO A 123 -1.08 10.57 -2.88
N ALA A 124 -0.75 11.81 -3.23
CA ALA A 124 -1.24 12.99 -2.52
C ALA A 124 -2.74 13.24 -2.69
N SER A 125 -3.31 12.75 -3.80
CA SER A 125 -4.73 12.84 -4.10
C SER A 125 -5.57 11.82 -3.34
N SER A 126 -4.96 10.82 -2.71
CA SER A 126 -5.67 9.80 -1.96
C SER A 126 -6.24 10.39 -0.67
N THR A 127 -7.50 10.12 -0.41
CA THR A 127 -8.20 10.50 0.83
C THR A 127 -8.49 9.29 1.69
N ARG A 128 -8.65 8.11 1.09
CA ARG A 128 -8.96 6.88 1.81
C ARG A 128 -8.29 5.69 1.16
N CYS A 129 -7.70 4.83 1.99
CA CYS A 129 -7.12 3.58 1.55
C CYS A 129 -7.71 2.39 2.29
N LYS A 130 -7.64 1.20 1.69
CA LYS A 130 -8.15 -0.03 2.28
C LYS A 130 -7.40 -1.27 1.81
N THR A 131 -7.41 -2.30 2.64
CA THR A 131 -7.04 -3.67 2.27
C THR A 131 -8.06 -4.64 2.82
N ARG A 132 -8.24 -5.78 2.17
CA ARG A 132 -9.01 -6.89 2.75
C ARG A 132 -8.24 -7.40 3.98
N ASP A 133 -8.97 -7.73 5.04
CA ASP A 133 -8.38 -8.39 6.20
C ASP A 133 -7.95 -9.82 5.80
N PHE A 134 -6.76 -10.21 6.23
CA PHE A 134 -6.25 -11.56 6.08
C PHE A 134 -5.64 -12.00 7.40
N GLU A 135 -5.88 -13.26 7.77
CA GLU A 135 -5.26 -13.89 8.93
C GLU A 135 -4.26 -14.94 8.44
N GLY A 136 -3.05 -14.93 9.02
CA GLY A 136 -1.98 -15.86 8.65
C GLY A 136 -1.31 -15.49 7.32
N SER A 137 -0.63 -16.48 6.72
CA SER A 137 -0.03 -16.30 5.40
C SER A 137 -1.13 -16.32 4.34
N PRO A 138 -1.23 -15.31 3.46
CA PRO A 138 -2.06 -15.47 2.27
C PRO A 138 -1.56 -16.70 1.49
N GLU A 139 -2.49 -17.55 1.04
CA GLU A 139 -2.20 -18.81 0.29
C GLU A 139 -1.64 -18.48 -1.11
N ASP A 140 -0.41 -17.95 -1.14
CA ASP A 140 0.33 -17.48 -2.32
C ASP A 140 -0.37 -16.37 -3.14
N GLN A 141 -1.49 -15.84 -2.68
CA GLN A 141 -2.22 -14.75 -3.33
C GLN A 141 -1.71 -13.38 -2.85
N SER A 142 -1.39 -12.49 -3.80
CA SER A 142 -1.04 -11.11 -3.46
C SER A 142 -2.21 -10.40 -2.78
N VAL A 143 -1.90 -9.59 -1.76
CA VAL A 143 -2.90 -8.76 -1.07
C VAL A 143 -2.86 -7.35 -1.67
N SER A 144 -4.01 -6.87 -2.13
CA SER A 144 -4.13 -5.53 -2.71
C SER A 144 -4.46 -4.47 -1.67
N PHE A 145 -3.71 -3.36 -1.73
CA PHE A 145 -3.96 -2.12 -1.03
C PHE A 145 -4.46 -1.07 -2.03
N ILE A 146 -5.66 -0.55 -1.79
CA ILE A 146 -6.40 0.27 -2.76
C ILE A 146 -6.68 1.64 -2.14
N CYS A 147 -6.37 2.72 -2.85
CA CYS A 147 -6.60 4.10 -2.43
C CYS A 147 -7.45 4.89 -3.44
N ASN A 148 -8.34 5.72 -2.90
CA ASN A 148 -9.21 6.65 -3.63
C ASN A 148 -9.05 8.08 -3.14
#